data_AF-A0A2Z6RBX1-F1
#
_entry.id   AF-A0A2Z6RBX1-F1
#
_cell.length_a   1.000
_cell.length_b   1.000
_cell.length_c   1.000
_cell.angle_alpha   90.00
_cell.angle_beta   90.00
_cell.angle_gamma   90.00
#
_symmetry.space_group_name_H-M   'P 1'
#
loop_
_entity.id
_entity.type
_entity.pdbx_description
1 polymer ?
#
loop_
_entity_poly.entity_id
_entity_poly.type
_entity_poly.pdbx_seq_one_letter_code
_entity_poly.pdbx_strand_id
1 'polypeptide(L)'
;MADRSSLEEGYPPANEDHSLLGHRTEPWKRWKSLCIKISIIILIILAGIILDIALFADIFETNEDPKLVIARNGAVSAEQEDCSKIGVQILKEGGSAVDAAIASELCIGTINAFSAGIGGGGFMIIRDSNGTAEVIDFRETAPAAANKTMFNENPKLAAYGGLAVGVP
;
A
#
# COMPACT_ATOMS: atom_id res chain seq x y z
N MET A 1 72.26 -39.48 -34.99
CA MET A 1 71.90 -39.00 -36.34
C MET A 1 70.50 -38.41 -36.24
N ALA A 2 70.22 -37.12 -36.39
CA ALA A 2 70.88 -36.04 -37.14
C ALA A 2 71.08 -34.75 -36.30
N ASP A 3 71.82 -33.81 -36.88
CA ASP A 3 72.63 -32.70 -36.33
C ASP A 3 72.19 -31.33 -36.92
N ARG A 4 72.73 -30.24 -36.32
CA ARG A 4 72.98 -28.85 -36.81
C ARG A 4 71.86 -27.81 -36.70
N SER A 5 72.04 -26.76 -35.87
CA SER A 5 72.79 -25.49 -36.09
C SER A 5 72.06 -24.58 -37.10
N SER A 6 71.71 -23.31 -36.85
CA SER A 6 72.52 -22.12 -36.52
C SER A 6 71.55 -20.90 -36.71
N LEU A 7 71.58 -19.79 -35.96
CA LEU A 7 72.33 -18.52 -36.19
C LEU A 7 71.77 -17.51 -35.13
N GLU A 8 72.53 -16.97 -34.15
CA GLU A 8 73.22 -15.64 -34.07
C GLU A 8 72.51 -14.46 -34.82
N GLU A 9 72.43 -13.18 -34.41
CA GLU A 9 73.29 -12.30 -33.59
C GLU A 9 72.70 -10.85 -33.42
N GLY A 10 73.17 -10.08 -32.40
CA GLY A 10 73.38 -8.60 -32.38
C GLY A 10 72.20 -7.64 -32.06
N TYR A 11 72.29 -6.50 -31.34
CA TYR A 11 73.33 -5.60 -30.75
C TYR A 11 72.56 -4.40 -30.05
N PRO A 12 73.15 -3.33 -29.45
CA PRO A 12 73.97 -3.15 -28.23
C PRO A 12 73.28 -2.31 -27.09
N PRO A 13 73.97 -1.99 -25.97
CA PRO A 13 73.41 -1.33 -24.78
C PRO A 13 73.83 0.14 -24.61
N ALA A 14 73.11 0.95 -23.81
CA ALA A 14 73.70 2.12 -23.17
C ALA A 14 72.92 2.70 -21.97
N ASN A 15 73.53 2.55 -20.79
CA ASN A 15 73.99 3.58 -19.86
C ASN A 15 72.99 4.42 -19.02
N GLU A 16 73.32 4.40 -17.73
CA GLU A 16 72.87 5.12 -16.55
C GLU A 16 72.91 6.65 -16.67
N ASP A 17 72.05 7.34 -15.91
CA ASP A 17 72.50 8.33 -14.92
C ASP A 17 71.33 9.02 -14.17
N HIS A 18 71.71 9.67 -13.08
CA HIS A 18 71.07 10.84 -12.45
C HIS A 18 70.33 10.59 -11.12
N SER A 19 71.16 10.57 -10.07
CA SER A 19 70.82 10.99 -8.72
C SER A 19 70.38 12.46 -8.68
N LEU A 20 69.10 12.75 -8.51
CA LEU A 20 68.58 13.90 -7.76
C LEU A 20 67.09 13.65 -7.44
N LEU A 21 66.65 14.06 -6.24
CA LEU A 21 65.32 14.59 -5.88
C LEU A 21 64.74 14.03 -4.56
N GLY A 22 64.83 14.89 -3.52
CA GLY A 22 63.67 15.35 -2.74
C GLY A 22 63.11 14.41 -1.67
N HIS A 23 62.88 14.96 -0.47
CA HIS A 23 62.14 14.33 0.64
C HIS A 23 60.81 13.74 0.15
N ARG A 24 60.84 12.43 -0.13
CA ARG A 24 59.69 11.64 -0.56
C ARG A 24 58.81 11.43 0.68
N THR A 25 57.76 12.25 0.86
CA THR A 25 56.70 11.87 1.80
C THR A 25 56.20 10.50 1.40
N GLU A 26 56.36 9.49 2.27
CA GLU A 26 56.11 8.08 1.94
C GLU A 26 54.71 7.91 1.34
N PRO A 27 54.59 7.69 0.01
CA PRO A 27 53.31 7.69 -0.68
C PRO A 27 52.35 6.69 -0.03
N TRP A 28 52.89 5.56 0.46
CA TRP A 28 52.09 4.51 1.09
C TRP A 28 51.23 5.01 2.27
N LYS A 29 51.66 6.03 3.03
CA LYS A 29 50.89 6.50 4.22
C LYS A 29 49.63 7.25 3.80
N ARG A 30 49.72 8.04 2.72
CA ARG A 30 48.59 8.78 2.14
C ARG A 30 47.58 7.83 1.51
N TRP A 31 48.05 6.78 0.84
CA TRP A 31 47.18 5.76 0.24
C TRP A 31 46.48 4.88 1.29
N LYS A 32 47.17 4.51 2.38
CA LYS A 32 46.53 3.82 3.52
C LYS A 32 45.44 4.66 4.18
N SER A 33 45.67 5.96 4.39
CA SER A 33 44.66 6.87 4.94
C SER A 33 43.49 7.09 3.99
N LEU A 34 43.73 7.11 2.68
CA LEU A 34 42.69 7.24 1.66
C LEU A 34 41.78 6.00 1.62
N CYS A 35 42.34 4.78 1.64
CA CYS A 35 41.56 3.56 1.69
C CYS A 35 40.69 3.47 2.95
N ILE A 36 41.22 3.85 4.12
CA ILE A 36 40.45 3.84 5.37
C ILE A 36 39.25 4.80 5.30
N LYS A 37 39.43 6.01 4.76
CA LYS A 37 38.34 6.98 4.60
C LYS A 37 37.27 6.49 3.62
N ILE A 38 37.68 5.88 2.51
CA ILE A 38 36.76 5.29 1.53
C ILE A 38 35.96 4.14 2.15
N SER A 39 36.61 3.26 2.91
CA SER A 39 35.92 2.17 3.62
C SER A 39 34.89 2.68 4.62
N ILE A 40 35.20 3.74 5.38
CA ILE A 40 34.25 4.34 6.33
C ILE A 40 33.04 4.95 5.59
N ILE A 41 33.27 5.65 4.47
CA ILE A 41 32.19 6.22 3.66
C ILE A 41 31.29 5.12 3.10
N ILE A 42 31.87 4.02 2.60
CA ILE A 42 31.11 2.87 2.11
C ILE A 42 30.27 2.26 3.24
N LEU A 43 30.82 2.09 4.44
CA LEU A 43 30.08 1.56 5.58
C LEU A 43 28.91 2.47 5.99
N ILE A 44 29.09 3.80 5.93
CA ILE A 44 28.01 4.76 6.23
C ILE A 44 26.91 4.67 5.17
N ILE A 45 27.27 4.59 3.89
CA ILE A 45 26.30 4.45 2.79
C ILE A 45 25.53 3.13 2.93
N LEU A 46 26.21 2.02 3.21
CA LEU A 46 25.57 0.72 3.42
C LEU A 46 24.65 0.75 4.63
N ALA A 47 25.06 1.36 5.74
CA ALA A 47 24.21 1.51 6.92
C ALA A 47 22.97 2.38 6.64
N GLY A 48 23.12 3.45 5.85
CA GLY A 48 22.00 4.30 5.42
C GLY A 48 21.01 3.53 4.55
N ILE A 49 21.50 2.79 3.54
CA ILE A 49 20.66 1.95 2.68
C ILE A 49 19.92 0.89 3.50
N ILE A 50 20.59 0.25 4.47
CA ILE A 50 19.96 -0.74 5.35
C ILE A 50 18.87 -0.10 6.21
N LEU A 51 19.09 1.11 6.72
CA LEU A 51 18.11 1.84 7.52
C LEU A 51 16.90 2.26 6.66
N ASP A 52 17.13 2.75 5.45
CA ASP A 52 16.05 3.10 4.52
C ASP A 52 15.23 1.88 4.11
N ILE A 53 15.88 0.74 3.85
CA ILE A 53 15.19 -0.53 3.58
C ILE A 53 14.36 -0.97 4.78
N ALA A 54 14.90 -0.87 6.00
CA ALA A 54 14.16 -1.24 7.21
C ALA A 54 12.92 -0.35 7.44
N LEU A 55 13.05 0.97 7.22
CA LEU A 55 11.93 1.91 7.32
C LEU A 55 10.88 1.71 6.23
N PHE A 56 11.28 1.28 5.03
CA PHE A 56 10.35 0.98 3.93
C PHE A 56 9.77 -0.44 3.98
N ALA A 57 10.40 -1.39 4.68
CA ALA A 57 9.90 -2.77 4.79
C ALA A 57 8.53 -2.84 5.47
N ASP A 58 8.29 -2.01 6.50
CA ASP A 58 7.00 -1.90 7.19
C ASP A 58 5.87 -1.41 6.26
N ILE A 59 6.20 -0.73 5.15
CA ILE A 59 5.20 -0.21 4.18
C ILE A 59 4.76 -1.29 3.18
N PHE A 60 5.62 -2.29 2.92
CA PHE A 60 5.35 -3.33 1.90
C PHE A 60 4.71 -4.61 2.45
N GLU A 61 4.44 -4.70 3.75
CA GLU A 61 3.70 -5.82 4.35
C GLU A 61 2.18 -5.67 4.15
N THR A 62 1.77 -5.50 2.89
CA THR A 62 0.37 -5.62 2.45
C THR A 62 0.26 -6.56 1.24
N ASN A 63 1.07 -7.62 1.23
CA ASN A 63 0.85 -8.74 0.34
C ASN A 63 -0.22 -9.66 0.95
N GLU A 64 -1.45 -9.15 1.07
CA GLU A 64 -2.59 -10.03 1.26
C GLU A 64 -2.84 -10.75 -0.07
N ASP A 65 -2.34 -11.98 -0.19
CA ASP A 65 -2.81 -12.89 -1.22
C ASP A 65 -4.35 -12.89 -1.22
N PRO A 66 -5.02 -12.80 -2.38
CA PRO A 66 -6.48 -12.79 -2.42
C PRO A 66 -7.02 -14.07 -1.77
N LYS A 67 -7.52 -13.95 -0.53
CA LYS A 67 -8.10 -15.05 0.23
C LYS A 67 -9.46 -15.39 -0.37
N LEU A 68 -9.50 -16.40 -1.24
CA LEU A 68 -10.77 -16.96 -1.71
C LEU A 68 -11.47 -17.67 -0.55
N VAL A 69 -12.58 -17.08 -0.08
CA VAL A 69 -13.43 -17.70 0.95
C VAL A 69 -14.49 -18.56 0.28
N ILE A 70 -14.48 -19.87 0.55
CA ILE A 70 -15.50 -20.82 0.08
C ILE A 70 -16.38 -21.21 1.26
N ALA A 71 -17.68 -20.94 1.16
CA ALA A 71 -18.66 -21.28 2.18
C ALA A 71 -19.79 -22.17 1.62
N ARG A 72 -20.20 -23.18 2.39
CA ARG A 72 -21.23 -24.15 1.96
C ARG A 72 -22.66 -23.72 2.25
N ASN A 73 -22.88 -22.97 3.34
CA ASN A 73 -24.21 -22.68 3.88
C ASN A 73 -24.65 -21.23 3.71
N GLY A 74 -23.71 -20.34 3.38
CA GLY A 74 -23.95 -18.89 3.27
C GLY A 74 -22.65 -18.13 3.49
N ALA A 75 -22.59 -16.91 2.97
CA ALA A 75 -21.47 -15.99 3.15
C ALA A 75 -22.01 -14.57 3.32
N VAL A 76 -21.29 -13.75 4.06
CA VAL A 76 -21.53 -12.31 4.19
C VAL A 76 -20.25 -11.60 3.83
N SER A 77 -20.38 -10.55 3.02
CA SER A 77 -19.28 -9.65 2.65
C SER A 77 -19.73 -8.23 2.95
N ALA A 78 -18.95 -7.55 3.79
CA ALA A 78 -19.15 -6.17 4.20
C ALA A 78 -17.82 -5.42 4.08
N GLU A 79 -17.87 -4.08 4.13
CA GLU A 79 -16.70 -3.20 4.05
C GLU A 79 -15.66 -3.49 5.15
N GLN A 80 -16.11 -3.93 6.33
CA GLN A 80 -15.24 -4.36 7.42
C GLN A 80 -15.39 -5.84 7.76
N GLU A 81 -14.27 -6.46 8.11
CA GLU A 81 -14.20 -7.87 8.54
C GLU A 81 -15.15 -8.17 9.71
N ASP A 82 -15.15 -7.33 10.75
CA ASP A 82 -15.99 -7.54 11.94
C ASP A 82 -17.49 -7.46 11.64
N CYS A 83 -17.91 -6.57 10.73
CA CYS A 83 -19.31 -6.50 10.30
C CYS A 83 -19.72 -7.72 9.46
N SER A 84 -18.78 -8.29 8.68
CA SER A 84 -18.99 -9.56 7.99
C SER A 84 -19.16 -10.71 8.98
N LYS A 85 -18.32 -10.76 10.03
CA LYS A 85 -18.42 -11.77 11.10
C LYS A 85 -19.75 -11.70 11.85
N ILE A 86 -20.23 -10.50 12.18
CA ILE A 86 -21.54 -10.28 12.80
C ILE A 86 -22.65 -10.83 11.92
N GLY A 87 -22.67 -10.50 10.62
CA GLY A 87 -23.67 -11.04 9.70
C GLY A 87 -23.63 -12.57 9.61
N VAL A 88 -22.42 -13.17 9.57
CA VAL A 88 -22.26 -14.63 9.61
C VAL A 88 -22.79 -15.23 10.92
N GLN A 89 -22.61 -14.55 12.05
CA GLN A 89 -23.17 -14.98 13.33
C GLN A 89 -24.69 -15.01 13.28
N ILE A 90 -25.34 -13.97 12.74
CA ILE A 90 -26.80 -13.94 12.57
C ILE A 90 -27.29 -15.09 11.69
N LEU A 91 -26.59 -15.40 10.59
CA LEU A 91 -26.92 -16.57 9.77
C LEU A 91 -26.80 -17.89 10.57
N LYS A 92 -25.77 -18.02 11.41
CA LYS A 92 -25.58 -19.22 12.26
C LYS A 92 -26.64 -19.35 13.36
N GLU A 93 -27.19 -18.23 13.82
CA GLU A 93 -28.30 -18.18 14.78
C GLU A 93 -29.66 -18.48 14.14
N GLY A 94 -29.70 -18.71 12.82
CA GLY A 94 -30.91 -19.04 12.07
C GLY A 94 -31.64 -17.82 11.49
N GLY A 95 -31.01 -16.64 11.49
CA GLY A 95 -31.51 -15.45 10.83
C GLY A 95 -31.52 -15.59 9.30
N SER A 96 -32.37 -14.80 8.65
CA SER A 96 -32.42 -14.71 7.20
C SER A 96 -31.24 -13.93 6.61
N ALA A 97 -31.09 -13.98 5.28
CA ALA A 97 -30.12 -13.13 4.58
C ALA A 97 -30.37 -11.63 4.83
N VAL A 98 -31.63 -11.23 5.02
CA VAL A 98 -32.02 -9.86 5.34
C VAL A 98 -31.61 -9.49 6.76
N ASP A 99 -31.82 -10.37 7.75
CA ASP A 99 -31.39 -10.13 9.13
C ASP A 99 -29.87 -9.96 9.23
N ALA A 100 -29.12 -10.81 8.51
CA ALA A 100 -27.67 -10.72 8.43
C ALA A 100 -27.21 -9.40 7.78
N ALA A 101 -27.86 -8.97 6.70
CA ALA A 101 -27.57 -7.70 6.05
C ALA A 101 -27.86 -6.50 6.98
N ILE A 102 -28.99 -6.50 7.68
CA ILE A 102 -29.34 -5.44 8.64
C ILE A 102 -28.31 -5.37 9.78
N ALA A 103 -27.91 -6.50 10.35
CA ALA A 103 -26.92 -6.53 11.43
C ALA A 103 -25.54 -6.05 10.95
N SER A 104 -25.12 -6.46 9.76
CA SER A 104 -23.87 -5.98 9.14
C SER A 104 -23.92 -4.48 8.86
N GLU A 105 -25.04 -3.96 8.35
CA GLU A 105 -25.20 -2.53 8.05
C GLU A 105 -25.22 -1.67 9.32
N LEU A 106 -25.90 -2.12 10.38
CA LEU A 106 -25.85 -1.45 11.68
C LEU A 106 -24.43 -1.44 12.25
N CYS A 107 -23.66 -2.52 12.08
CA CYS A 107 -22.25 -2.52 12.42
C CYS A 107 -21.48 -1.47 11.61
N ILE A 108 -21.60 -1.45 10.28
CA ILE A 108 -20.92 -0.48 9.41
C ILE A 108 -21.25 0.95 9.86
N GLY A 109 -22.52 1.25 10.12
CA GLY A 109 -22.96 2.57 10.59
C GLY A 109 -22.36 3.01 11.93
N THR A 110 -21.84 2.08 12.74
CA THR A 110 -21.14 2.40 14.00
C THR A 110 -19.64 2.58 13.84
N ILE A 111 -18.98 1.68 13.09
CA ILE A 111 -17.52 1.69 12.94
C ILE A 111 -17.04 2.54 11.78
N ASN A 112 -17.89 2.73 10.77
CA ASN A 112 -17.60 3.45 9.54
C ASN A 112 -18.70 4.47 9.21
N ALA A 113 -19.04 5.28 10.21
CA ALA A 113 -20.13 6.24 10.16
C ALA A 113 -19.99 7.35 9.10
N PHE A 114 -18.82 7.50 8.46
CA PHE A 114 -18.66 8.44 7.35
C PHE A 114 -19.29 7.93 6.04
N SER A 115 -19.48 6.60 5.92
CA SER A 115 -19.96 5.94 4.70
C SER A 115 -21.47 5.67 4.78
N ALA A 116 -21.92 5.10 5.90
CA ALA A 116 -23.32 4.72 6.09
C ALA A 116 -23.79 4.94 7.54
N GLY A 117 -25.10 4.85 7.77
CA GLY A 117 -25.67 4.93 9.11
C GLY A 117 -27.16 5.28 9.14
N ILE A 118 -27.73 5.30 10.34
CA ILE A 118 -29.18 5.52 10.59
C ILE A 118 -29.70 6.92 10.20
N GLY A 119 -28.80 7.85 9.87
CA GLY A 119 -29.15 9.20 9.45
C GLY A 119 -29.17 9.40 7.92
N GLY A 120 -28.98 8.33 7.15
CA GLY A 120 -29.04 8.36 5.68
C GLY A 120 -30.16 7.47 5.14
N GLY A 121 -29.96 6.96 3.93
CA GLY A 121 -30.89 6.07 3.24
C GLY A 121 -30.18 5.18 2.23
N GLY A 122 -30.94 4.41 1.45
CA GLY A 122 -30.34 3.46 0.52
C GLY A 122 -31.34 2.59 -0.23
N PHE A 123 -30.84 1.46 -0.73
CA PHE A 123 -31.63 0.48 -1.46
C PHE A 123 -31.22 -0.93 -1.03
N MET A 124 -32.19 -1.83 -0.92
CA MET A 124 -31.94 -3.25 -0.68
C MET A 124 -32.56 -4.06 -1.80
N ILE A 125 -31.76 -4.91 -2.44
CA ILE A 125 -32.23 -5.84 -3.46
C ILE A 125 -32.24 -7.23 -2.84
N ILE A 126 -33.42 -7.84 -2.79
CA ILE A 126 -33.63 -9.12 -2.14
C ILE A 126 -34.01 -10.13 -3.21
N ARG A 127 -33.41 -11.31 -3.16
CA ARG A 127 -33.79 -12.46 -3.98
C ARG A 127 -34.20 -13.59 -3.06
N ASP A 128 -35.46 -13.97 -3.13
CA ASP A 128 -35.99 -15.09 -2.38
C ASP A 128 -35.58 -16.43 -3.03
N SER A 129 -35.63 -17.48 -2.22
CA SER A 129 -35.38 -18.89 -2.56
C SER A 129 -36.23 -19.40 -3.72
N ASN A 130 -37.44 -18.88 -3.91
CA ASN A 130 -38.32 -19.19 -5.04
C ASN A 130 -37.88 -18.52 -6.36
N GLY A 131 -36.84 -17.67 -6.32
CA GLY A 131 -36.30 -16.93 -7.47
C GLY A 131 -36.93 -15.57 -7.73
N THR A 132 -37.95 -15.16 -6.96
CA THR A 132 -38.51 -13.80 -7.04
C THR A 132 -37.51 -12.78 -6.49
N ALA A 133 -37.51 -11.59 -7.07
CA ALA A 133 -36.69 -10.48 -6.61
C ALA A 133 -37.58 -9.29 -6.28
N GLU A 134 -37.24 -8.61 -5.19
CA GLU A 134 -37.86 -7.36 -4.76
C GLU A 134 -36.80 -6.31 -4.45
N VAL A 135 -37.20 -5.04 -4.50
CA VAL A 135 -36.34 -3.91 -4.18
C VAL A 135 -37.06 -3.06 -3.14
N ILE A 136 -36.36 -2.79 -2.04
CA ILE A 136 -36.78 -1.83 -1.02
C ILE A 136 -36.02 -0.54 -1.29
N ASP A 137 -36.74 0.51 -1.66
CA ASP A 137 -36.23 1.87 -1.78
C ASP A 137 -36.52 2.62 -0.48
N PHE A 138 -35.45 2.95 0.24
CA PHE A 138 -35.46 3.76 1.45
C PHE A 138 -34.47 4.92 1.30
N ARG A 139 -34.32 5.43 0.07
CA ARG A 139 -33.50 6.60 -0.19
C ARG A 139 -34.14 7.83 0.45
N GLU A 140 -33.29 8.73 0.93
CA GLU A 140 -33.73 9.98 1.53
C GLU A 140 -34.57 10.78 0.54
N THR A 141 -35.56 11.50 1.07
CA THR A 141 -36.43 12.38 0.27
C THR A 141 -36.24 13.84 0.64
N ALA A 142 -36.52 14.74 -0.30
CA ALA A 142 -36.48 16.16 -0.01
C ALA A 142 -37.56 16.51 1.04
N PRO A 143 -37.23 17.26 2.11
CA PRO A 143 -38.23 17.71 3.09
C PRO A 143 -39.36 18.49 2.45
N ALA A 144 -40.55 18.49 3.05
CA ALA A 144 -41.74 19.14 2.49
C ALA A 144 -41.58 20.66 2.20
N ALA A 145 -40.68 21.34 2.91
CA ALA A 145 -40.38 22.76 2.71
C ALA A 145 -39.28 23.01 1.65
N ALA A 146 -38.66 21.96 1.09
CA ALA A 146 -37.62 22.10 0.08
C ALA A 146 -38.18 22.70 -1.22
N ASN A 147 -37.36 23.50 -1.91
CA ASN A 147 -37.74 24.11 -3.18
C ASN A 147 -36.54 24.20 -4.13
N LYS A 148 -36.83 24.42 -5.41
CA LYS A 148 -35.82 24.37 -6.50
C LYS A 148 -34.70 25.41 -6.37
N THR A 149 -34.92 26.49 -5.63
CA THR A 149 -34.00 27.65 -5.57
C THR A 149 -33.29 27.79 -4.24
N MET A 150 -33.50 26.87 -3.28
CA MET A 150 -33.06 27.01 -1.88
C MET A 150 -31.54 27.09 -1.68
N PHE A 151 -30.74 26.78 -2.72
CA PHE A 151 -29.28 26.83 -2.68
C PHE A 151 -28.65 27.81 -3.69
N ASN A 152 -29.45 28.59 -4.42
CA ASN A 152 -28.93 29.45 -5.50
C ASN A 152 -27.96 30.53 -5.00
N GLU A 153 -28.26 31.14 -3.84
CA GLU A 153 -27.42 32.19 -3.26
C GLU A 153 -26.14 31.64 -2.64
N ASN A 154 -26.21 30.43 -2.07
CA ASN A 154 -25.08 29.79 -1.42
C ASN A 154 -25.09 28.27 -1.63
N PRO A 155 -24.45 27.78 -2.72
CA PRO A 155 -24.40 26.35 -3.04
C PRO A 155 -23.71 25.49 -1.97
N LYS A 156 -22.87 26.06 -1.10
CA LYS A 156 -22.22 25.29 -0.02
C LYS A 156 -23.23 24.73 1.00
N LEU A 157 -24.40 25.36 1.14
CA LEU A 157 -25.46 24.90 2.03
C LEU A 157 -26.11 23.58 1.56
N ALA A 158 -25.89 23.17 0.30
CA ALA A 158 -26.31 21.86 -0.20
C ALA A 158 -25.40 20.70 0.25
N ALA A 159 -24.22 21.01 0.81
CA ALA A 159 -23.26 20.01 1.26
C ALA A 159 -23.00 20.06 2.78
N TYR A 160 -23.21 21.21 3.41
CA TYR A 160 -22.86 21.43 4.82
C TYR A 160 -24.02 22.03 5.62
N GLY A 161 -24.20 21.52 6.84
CA GLY A 161 -25.23 21.97 7.78
C GLY A 161 -26.59 21.32 7.55
N GLY A 162 -27.57 21.65 8.40
CA GLY A 162 -28.88 20.99 8.40
C GLY A 162 -29.71 21.19 7.13
N LEU A 163 -29.46 22.25 6.35
CA LEU A 163 -30.14 22.46 5.06
C LEU A 163 -29.76 21.42 3.99
N ALA A 164 -28.61 20.76 4.13
CA ALA A 164 -28.15 19.71 3.23
C ALA A 164 -28.82 18.34 3.50
N VAL A 165 -29.58 18.21 4.58
CA VAL A 165 -30.11 16.94 5.06
C VAL A 165 -31.42 16.59 4.35
N GLY A 166 -31.47 15.44 3.70
CA GLY A 166 -32.72 14.79 3.26
C GLY A 166 -33.43 14.13 4.45
N VAL A 167 -34.71 13.77 4.31
CA VAL A 167 -35.44 13.02 5.34
C VAL A 167 -34.87 11.60 5.40
N PRO A 168 -34.24 11.17 6.51
CA PRO A 168 -33.81 9.78 6.72
C PRO A 168 -35.03 8.86 6.90
#